data_AF-A0A535EAQ5-F1
#
_entry.id   AF-A0A535EAQ5-F1
#
_cell.length_a   1.000
_cell.length_b   1.000
_cell.length_c   1.000
_cell.angle_alpha   90.00
_cell.angle_beta   90.00
_cell.angle_gamma   90.00
#
_symmetry.space_group_name_H-M   'P 1'
#
loop_
_entity.id
_entity.type
_entity.pdbx_description
1 polymer ?
#
loop_
_entity_poly.entity_id
_entity_poly.type
_entity_poly.pdbx_seq_one_letter_code
_entity_poly.pdbx_strand_id
1 'polypeptide(L)'
;MEPVLGWRIWNLRGGRLESWAVDYCWETGENRATCLAPHRRACRESPGLHCQCGFWAVWTPGQCLARACAAAEPPWHVMGLVVGWGTVALHGREGFRAERAALRCLFTDRPWSASSMPRTPSRLAGWWRRTVGRPPAIEPAERTLARDAGHLDELEAVAMHYAVPLASLRGAADLGLLSELGVPQAQIDEAARLATEAAPEG
;
A
#
# COMPACT_ATOMS: atom_id res chain seq x y z
N MET A 1 11.55 16.44 13.35
CA MET A 1 11.91 15.14 12.75
C MET A 1 11.62 15.26 11.27
N GLU A 2 12.54 14.80 10.42
CA GLU A 2 12.35 14.89 8.96
C GLU A 2 11.22 13.95 8.50
N PRO A 3 10.40 14.36 7.51
CA PRO A 3 9.40 13.47 6.93
C PRO A 3 10.04 12.24 6.28
N VAL A 4 9.42 11.07 6.44
CA VAL A 4 9.87 9.81 5.86
C VAL A 4 8.88 9.32 4.82
N LEU A 5 9.38 8.80 3.69
CA LEU A 5 8.55 8.25 2.62
C LEU A 5 8.45 6.73 2.74
N GLY A 6 7.30 6.20 2.37
CA GLY A 6 7.10 4.76 2.28
C GLY A 6 5.96 4.37 1.36
N TRP A 7 5.91 3.08 1.08
CA TRP A 7 4.93 2.44 0.23
C TRP A 7 3.81 1.84 1.09
N ARG A 8 2.58 1.95 0.61
CA ARG A 8 1.40 1.44 1.33
C ARG A 8 0.37 0.87 0.37
N ILE A 9 -0.41 -0.07 0.90
CA ILE A 9 -1.61 -0.62 0.26
C ILE A 9 -2.85 -0.20 1.05
N TRP A 10 -3.93 0.06 0.31
CA TRP A 10 -5.27 0.31 0.82
C TRP A 10 -6.28 -0.62 0.16
N ASN A 11 -7.45 -0.74 0.79
CA ASN A 11 -8.67 -1.17 0.11
C ASN A 11 -9.34 0.06 -0.52
N LEU A 12 -9.67 -0.02 -1.80
CA LEU A 12 -10.51 0.92 -2.51
C LEU A 12 -11.97 0.51 -2.33
N ARG A 13 -12.76 1.32 -1.61
CA ARG A 13 -14.16 1.01 -1.36
C ARG A 13 -15.00 2.27 -1.31
N GLY A 14 -16.02 2.32 -2.16
CA GLY A 14 -16.97 3.44 -2.16
C GLY A 14 -16.30 4.78 -2.44
N GLY A 15 -15.32 4.80 -3.34
CA GLY A 15 -14.55 6.02 -3.67
C GLY A 15 -13.65 6.51 -2.53
N ARG A 16 -13.23 5.62 -1.61
CA ARG A 16 -12.37 5.96 -0.47
C ARG A 16 -11.25 4.95 -0.29
N LEU A 17 -10.17 5.40 0.36
CA LEU A 17 -9.03 4.55 0.74
C LEU A 17 -9.19 4.07 2.18
N GLU A 18 -9.56 2.81 2.33
CA GLU A 18 -9.65 2.14 3.63
C GLU A 18 -8.33 1.46 3.99
N SER A 19 -7.98 1.49 5.27
CA SER A 19 -6.83 0.76 5.77
C SER A 19 -7.05 -0.74 5.62
N TRP A 20 -6.05 -1.43 5.06
CA TRP A 20 -6.11 -2.87 4.87
C TRP A 20 -6.18 -3.66 6.18
N ALA A 21 -5.58 -3.14 7.26
CA ALA A 21 -5.38 -3.89 8.51
C ALA A 21 -6.35 -3.53 9.63
N VAL A 22 -7.01 -2.37 9.55
CA VAL A 22 -7.84 -1.82 10.64
C VAL A 22 -9.01 -1.06 10.04
N ASP A 23 -10.12 -0.96 10.77
CA ASP A 23 -11.30 -0.19 10.36
C ASP A 23 -11.02 1.31 10.46
N TYR A 24 -10.38 1.86 9.42
CA TYR A 24 -10.03 3.27 9.31
C TYR A 24 -10.10 3.70 7.86
N CYS A 25 -10.88 4.73 7.57
CA CYS A 25 -10.92 5.39 6.28
C CYS A 25 -9.95 6.58 6.29
N TRP A 26 -9.07 6.67 5.29
CA TRP A 26 -8.19 7.82 5.12
C TRP A 26 -8.98 9.06 4.74
N GLU A 27 -8.61 10.18 5.34
CA GLU A 27 -9.11 11.52 5.03
C GLU A 27 -8.22 12.19 3.97
N THR A 28 -8.76 13.19 3.28
CA THR A 28 -8.00 14.03 2.36
C THR A 28 -6.97 14.87 3.12
N GLY A 29 -5.76 15.03 2.58
CA GLY A 29 -4.70 15.82 3.22
C GLY A 29 -3.98 15.06 4.34
N GLU A 30 -3.81 15.72 5.49
CA GLU A 30 -3.12 15.14 6.64
C GLU A 30 -4.03 14.22 7.44
N ASN A 31 -3.55 13.01 7.70
CA ASN A 31 -4.18 12.05 8.60
C ASN A 31 -3.37 11.98 9.91
N ARG A 32 -4.05 11.84 11.06
CA ARG A 32 -3.40 11.68 12.37
C ARG A 32 -3.82 10.37 13.03
N ALA A 33 -2.83 9.58 13.45
CA ALA A 33 -3.03 8.27 14.03
C ALA A 33 -3.57 8.38 15.45
N THR A 34 -4.50 7.48 15.77
CA THR A 34 -5.05 7.31 17.12
C THR A 34 -4.62 5.96 17.68
N CYS A 35 -4.58 5.85 19.01
CA CYS A 35 -4.28 4.59 19.67
C CYS A 35 -5.44 3.60 19.47
N LEU A 36 -5.16 2.41 18.92
CA LEU A 36 -6.17 1.38 18.65
C LEU A 36 -6.39 0.40 19.82
N ALA A 37 -5.75 0.62 20.98
CA ALA A 37 -5.88 -0.28 22.12
C ALA A 37 -7.25 -0.09 22.80
N PRO A 38 -8.16 -1.09 22.79
CA PRO A 38 -9.55 -0.91 23.22
C PRO A 38 -9.71 -0.66 24.73
N HIS A 39 -8.69 -1.00 25.55
CA HIS A 39 -8.78 -0.97 27.01
C HIS A 39 -7.50 -0.49 27.73
N ARG A 40 -6.54 0.11 27.01
CA ARG A 40 -5.34 0.69 27.64
C ARG A 40 -5.49 2.21 27.69
N ARG A 41 -4.77 2.88 28.61
CA ARG A 41 -4.59 4.33 28.52
C ARG A 41 -4.10 4.64 27.12
N ALA A 42 -4.84 5.46 26.37
CA ALA A 42 -4.45 5.89 25.03
C ALA A 42 -2.99 6.37 25.10
N CYS A 43 -2.20 6.00 24.09
CA CYS A 43 -0.83 6.49 24.02
C CYS A 43 -0.88 8.02 24.02
N ARG A 44 -0.09 8.65 24.90
CA ARG A 44 0.03 10.12 24.93
C ARG A 44 0.50 10.65 23.58
N GLU A 45 1.38 9.89 22.93
CA GLU A 45 1.89 10.11 21.58
C GLU A 45 1.78 8.80 20.79
N SER A 46 1.32 8.89 19.54
CA SER A 46 1.22 7.77 18.62
C SER A 46 2.31 7.92 17.55
N PRO A 47 3.11 6.89 17.21
CA PRO A 47 3.13 5.55 17.79
C PRO A 47 3.71 5.52 19.22
N GLY A 48 2.99 4.91 20.16
CA GLY A 48 3.50 4.69 21.51
C GLY A 48 4.47 3.51 21.60
N LEU A 49 5.34 3.52 22.62
CA LEU A 49 6.24 2.40 22.91
C LEU A 49 5.43 1.11 23.11
N HIS A 50 5.79 0.05 22.37
CA HIS A 50 5.08 -1.23 22.34
C HIS A 50 3.61 -1.19 21.89
N CYS A 51 3.12 -0.08 21.35
CA CYS A 51 1.79 -0.02 20.75
C CYS A 51 1.83 -0.43 19.27
N GLN A 52 0.66 -0.72 18.70
CA GLN A 52 0.47 -0.96 17.25
C GLN A 52 -0.15 0.23 16.51
N CYS A 53 -0.34 1.37 17.19
CA CYS A 53 -0.84 2.58 16.57
C CYS A 53 0.19 3.26 15.66
N GLY A 54 -0.30 4.18 14.81
CA GLY A 54 0.51 4.86 13.81
C GLY A 54 0.19 4.39 12.39
N PHE A 55 0.39 5.27 11.41
CA PHE A 55 0.27 4.90 10.00
C PHE A 55 1.48 4.09 9.58
N TRP A 56 1.24 2.82 9.21
CA TRP A 56 2.27 1.91 8.71
C TRP A 56 2.57 2.14 7.23
N ALA A 57 3.85 2.19 6.86
CA ALA A 57 4.31 2.09 5.49
C ALA A 57 5.61 1.27 5.44
N VAL A 58 5.85 0.59 4.32
CA VAL A 58 7.06 -0.21 4.09
C VAL A 58 8.07 0.56 3.26
N TRP A 59 9.34 0.16 3.32
CA TRP A 59 10.40 0.92 2.66
C TRP A 59 10.44 0.72 1.15
N THR A 60 10.02 -0.43 0.62
CA THR A 60 10.17 -0.73 -0.81
C THR A 60 8.86 -1.18 -1.45
N PRO A 61 8.67 -0.96 -2.77
CA PRO A 61 7.48 -1.41 -3.47
C PRO A 61 7.35 -2.95 -3.45
N GLY A 62 8.45 -3.71 -3.48
CA GLY A 62 8.42 -5.17 -3.40
C GLY A 62 7.97 -5.69 -2.03
N GLN A 63 8.31 -5.01 -0.94
CA GLN A 63 7.75 -5.32 0.39
C GLN A 63 6.25 -5.04 0.45
N CYS A 64 5.81 -3.99 -0.24
CA CYS A 64 4.42 -3.63 -0.35
C CYS A 64 3.67 -4.75 -1.10
N LEU A 65 4.18 -5.11 -2.28
CA LEU A 65 3.67 -6.20 -3.11
C LEU A 65 3.58 -7.54 -2.35
N ALA A 66 4.63 -7.94 -1.64
CA ALA A 66 4.62 -9.16 -0.83
C ALA A 66 3.50 -9.19 0.22
N ARG A 67 3.09 -8.02 0.74
CA ARG A 67 1.95 -7.90 1.66
C ARG A 67 0.61 -7.99 0.93
N ALA A 68 0.46 -7.37 -0.25
CA ALA A 68 -0.73 -7.52 -1.09
C ALA A 68 -1.00 -8.99 -1.42
N CYS A 69 0.03 -9.73 -1.88
CA CYS A 69 -0.10 -11.14 -2.27
C CYS A 69 -0.44 -12.08 -1.10
N ALA A 70 -0.17 -11.67 0.14
CA ALA A 70 -0.50 -12.46 1.33
C ALA A 70 -1.97 -12.31 1.78
N ALA A 71 -2.66 -11.27 1.30
CA ALA A 71 -4.09 -11.08 1.57
C ALA A 71 -4.90 -12.09 0.75
N ALA A 72 -5.96 -12.66 1.34
CA ALA A 72 -6.95 -13.42 0.58
C ALA A 72 -7.57 -12.44 -0.44
N GLU A 73 -7.27 -12.62 -1.73
CA GLU A 73 -7.49 -11.62 -2.77
C GLU A 73 -8.89 -11.01 -2.70
N PRO A 74 -8.92 -9.68 -2.75
CA PRO A 74 -9.87 -9.11 -3.67
C PRO A 74 -9.22 -8.01 -4.54
N PRO A 75 -9.78 -7.74 -5.73
CA PRO A 75 -9.20 -6.85 -6.74
C PRO A 75 -9.36 -5.35 -6.43
N TRP A 76 -9.63 -4.99 -5.18
CA TRP A 76 -9.78 -3.60 -4.75
C TRP A 76 -8.57 -3.08 -3.98
N HIS A 77 -7.44 -3.80 -3.96
CA HIS A 77 -6.22 -3.23 -3.41
C HIS A 77 -5.67 -2.15 -4.33
N VAL A 78 -5.11 -1.10 -3.73
CA VAL A 78 -4.42 -0.01 -4.44
C VAL A 78 -3.09 0.22 -3.74
N MET A 79 -2.01 0.35 -4.52
CA MET A 79 -0.70 0.74 -4.02
C MET A 79 -0.49 2.24 -4.19
N GLY A 80 0.29 2.84 -3.30
CA GLY A 80 0.66 4.24 -3.39
C GLY A 80 1.81 4.60 -2.45
N LEU A 81 2.20 5.88 -2.54
CA LEU A 81 3.23 6.48 -1.70
C LEU A 81 2.59 7.33 -0.61
N VAL A 82 3.15 7.24 0.58
CA VAL A 82 2.83 8.12 1.70
C VAL A 82 4.08 8.79 2.22
N VAL A 83 3.90 9.98 2.76
CA VAL A 83 4.88 10.60 3.65
C VAL A 83 4.35 10.54 5.08
N GLY A 84 5.21 10.24 6.04
CA GLY A 84 4.90 10.22 7.47
C GLY A 84 5.82 11.13 8.28
N TRP A 85 5.29 11.74 9.34
CA TRP A 85 6.03 12.66 10.21
C TRP A 85 5.44 12.71 11.64
N GLY A 86 5.99 13.59 12.48
CA GLY A 86 5.69 13.66 13.92
C GLY A 86 6.55 12.67 14.70
N THR A 87 5.95 11.91 15.60
CA THR A 87 6.61 10.73 16.19
C THR A 87 6.69 9.63 15.13
N VAL A 88 7.91 9.15 14.85
CA VAL A 88 8.14 8.04 13.91
C VAL A 88 8.84 6.89 14.63
N ALA A 89 8.27 5.69 14.53
CA ALA A 89 8.87 4.46 14.99
C ALA A 89 9.40 3.67 13.78
N LEU A 90 10.72 3.50 13.68
CA LEU A 90 11.37 2.73 12.62
C LEU A 90 11.37 1.24 12.97
N HIS A 91 11.04 0.40 11.99
CA HIS A 91 11.00 -1.06 12.12
C HIS A 91 12.10 -1.71 11.28
N GLY A 92 13.34 -1.27 11.53
CA GLY A 92 14.53 -1.77 10.85
C GLY A 92 14.40 -1.72 9.32
N ARG A 93 14.51 -2.88 8.68
CA ARG A 93 14.45 -3.04 7.23
C ARG A 93 13.03 -3.15 6.68
N GLU A 94 12.00 -3.17 7.52
CA GLU A 94 10.63 -3.45 7.08
C GLU A 94 9.87 -2.17 6.69
N GLY A 95 9.96 -1.13 7.51
CA GLY A 95 9.18 0.08 7.32
C GLY A 95 9.20 1.00 8.53
N PHE A 96 8.16 1.81 8.64
CA PHE A 96 7.96 2.71 9.76
C PHE A 96 6.48 2.84 10.14
N ARG A 97 6.25 3.39 11.33
CA ARG A 97 4.96 3.95 11.74
C ARG A 97 5.12 5.42 12.04
N ALA A 98 4.18 6.24 11.59
CA ALA A 98 4.17 7.67 11.86
C ALA A 98 2.91 8.12 12.61
N GLU A 99 3.05 9.18 13.41
CA GLU A 99 1.92 9.89 14.02
C GLU A 99 1.02 10.48 12.96
N ARG A 100 1.61 11.16 11.98
CA ARG A 100 0.92 11.85 10.91
C ARG A 100 1.33 11.26 9.58
N ALA A 101 0.40 11.20 8.64
CA ALA A 101 0.70 10.76 7.28
C ALA A 101 -0.16 11.48 6.26
N ALA A 102 0.34 11.60 5.04
CA ALA A 102 -0.40 12.09 3.90
C ALA A 102 -0.07 11.25 2.66
N LEU A 103 -1.06 11.09 1.81
CA LEU A 103 -0.91 10.46 0.51
C LEU A 103 -0.09 11.37 -0.42
N ARG A 104 0.78 10.77 -1.23
CA ARG A 104 1.62 11.50 -2.20
C ARG A 104 1.36 11.09 -3.64
N CYS A 105 1.03 9.82 -3.87
CA CYS A 105 0.78 9.28 -5.21
C CYS A 105 0.00 7.97 -5.09
N LEU A 106 -0.86 7.69 -6.06
CA LEU A 106 -1.50 6.38 -6.25
C LEU A 106 -1.01 5.76 -7.56
N PHE A 107 -0.99 4.42 -7.60
CA PHE A 107 -0.57 3.69 -8.78
C PHE A 107 -1.70 2.89 -9.40
N THR A 108 -1.79 2.93 -10.74
CA THR A 108 -2.77 2.17 -11.53
C THR A 108 -2.42 0.70 -11.67
N ASP A 109 -1.12 0.36 -11.58
CA ASP A 109 -0.67 -1.01 -11.75
C ASP A 109 -1.07 -1.91 -10.59
N ARG A 110 -1.40 -3.16 -10.92
CA ARG A 110 -1.57 -4.25 -9.96
C ARG A 110 -0.46 -5.27 -10.13
N PRO A 111 0.75 -5.01 -9.60
CA PRO A 111 1.87 -5.95 -9.73
C PRO A 111 1.65 -7.30 -9.03
N TRP A 112 0.52 -7.50 -8.34
CA TRP A 112 0.11 -8.74 -7.70
C TRP A 112 -0.85 -9.59 -8.54
N SER A 113 -0.97 -9.37 -9.85
CA SER A 113 -1.78 -10.28 -10.69
C SER A 113 -1.30 -11.73 -10.51
N ALA A 114 -2.23 -12.70 -10.61
CA ALA A 114 -1.99 -14.11 -10.25
C ALA A 114 -0.76 -14.75 -10.93
N SER A 115 -0.32 -14.21 -12.07
CA SER A 115 0.86 -14.63 -12.82
C SER A 115 2.19 -14.24 -12.15
N SER A 116 2.19 -13.20 -11.32
CA SER A 116 3.38 -12.56 -10.73
C SER A 116 3.70 -13.06 -9.32
N MET A 117 2.89 -13.96 -8.74
CA MET A 117 3.16 -14.45 -7.39
C MET A 117 4.40 -15.34 -7.37
N PRO A 118 5.48 -14.95 -6.66
CA PRO A 118 6.61 -15.84 -6.47
C PRO A 118 6.13 -17.06 -5.70
N ARG A 119 6.29 -18.25 -6.29
CA ARG A 119 5.93 -19.54 -5.68
C ARG A 119 6.73 -19.89 -4.42
N THR A 120 7.61 -18.99 -3.96
CA THR A 120 8.49 -19.23 -2.82
C THR A 120 7.71 -19.17 -1.50
N PRO A 121 7.72 -20.26 -0.71
CA PRO A 121 7.09 -20.27 0.61
C PRO A 121 7.91 -19.40 1.57
N SER A 122 7.51 -18.14 1.74
CA SER A 122 8.13 -17.30 2.77
C SER A 122 7.70 -17.81 4.16
N ARG A 123 8.67 -18.13 5.02
CA ARG A 123 8.41 -18.59 6.41
C ARG A 123 7.65 -17.55 7.24
N LEU A 124 7.70 -16.27 6.84
CA LEU A 124 6.97 -15.16 7.46
C LEU A 124 5.46 -15.16 7.13
N ALA A 125 5.01 -15.85 6.09
CA ALA A 125 3.57 -16.01 5.80
C ALA A 125 2.88 -17.00 6.78
N GLY A 126 3.64 -17.80 7.52
CA GLY A 126 3.11 -18.88 8.36
C GLY A 126 2.38 -18.42 9.64
N TRP A 127 2.60 -17.20 10.12
CA TRP A 127 1.82 -16.65 11.23
C TRP A 127 0.52 -15.99 10.75
N TRP A 128 0.53 -15.26 9.63
CA TRP A 128 -0.67 -14.62 9.07
C TRP A 128 -1.67 -15.63 8.48
N ARG A 129 -1.20 -16.74 7.88
CA ARG A 129 -2.08 -17.80 7.36
C ARG A 129 -2.88 -18.55 8.43
N ARG A 130 -2.52 -18.46 9.72
CA ARG A 130 -3.28 -19.11 10.81
C ARG A 130 -4.52 -18.34 11.23
N THR A 131 -4.63 -17.07 10.89
CA THR A 131 -5.77 -16.22 11.25
C THR A 131 -6.71 -15.92 10.09
N VAL A 132 -6.28 -16.07 8.84
CA VAL A 132 -7.09 -15.77 7.65
C VAL A 132 -7.44 -17.08 6.95
N GLY A 133 -8.74 -17.38 6.84
CA GLY A 133 -9.28 -18.66 6.39
C GLY A 133 -8.87 -19.10 4.98
N ARG A 134 -9.37 -20.29 4.58
CA ARG A 134 -9.11 -20.97 3.30
C ARG A 134 -9.18 -19.99 2.11
N PRO A 135 -8.18 -19.99 1.19
CA PRO A 135 -8.20 -19.09 0.03
C PRO A 135 -9.41 -19.37 -0.86
N PRO A 136 -10.06 -18.34 -1.42
CA PRO A 136 -11.18 -18.48 -2.34
C PRO A 136 -10.75 -19.22 -3.63
N ALA A 137 -11.72 -19.85 -4.29
CA ALA A 137 -11.51 -20.46 -5.60
C ALA A 137 -11.12 -19.37 -6.63
N ILE A 138 -10.12 -19.67 -7.46
CA ILE A 138 -9.65 -18.78 -8.52
C ILE A 138 -10.80 -18.56 -9.52
N GLU A 139 -11.29 -17.33 -9.66
CA GLU A 139 -12.31 -16.98 -10.66
C GLU A 139 -11.71 -16.92 -12.09
N PRO A 140 -12.50 -17.18 -13.14
CA PRO A 140 -12.06 -17.16 -14.53
C PRO A 140 -11.70 -15.74 -15.04
N ALA A 141 -10.66 -15.66 -15.89
CA ALA A 141 -9.98 -14.43 -16.34
C ALA A 141 -10.88 -13.40 -17.06
N GLU A 142 -11.96 -13.81 -17.71
CA GLU A 142 -12.86 -12.89 -18.43
C GLU A 142 -13.63 -11.92 -17.50
N ARG A 143 -13.88 -12.33 -16.25
CA ARG A 143 -14.46 -11.44 -15.22
C ARG A 143 -13.46 -10.39 -14.72
N THR A 144 -12.17 -10.61 -14.92
CA THR A 144 -11.11 -9.70 -14.47
C THR A 144 -11.05 -8.45 -15.36
N LEU A 145 -11.09 -8.62 -16.69
CA LEU A 145 -10.93 -7.50 -17.63
C LEU A 145 -12.06 -6.46 -17.58
N ALA A 146 -13.32 -6.88 -17.49
CA ALA A 146 -14.45 -5.94 -17.36
C ALA A 146 -14.45 -5.21 -16.00
N ARG A 147 -13.85 -5.83 -14.98
CA ARG A 147 -13.66 -5.24 -13.65
C ARG A 147 -12.51 -4.22 -13.64
N ASP A 148 -11.61 -4.29 -14.61
CA ASP A 148 -10.45 -3.40 -14.69
C ASP A 148 -10.83 -2.01 -15.21
N ALA A 149 -11.77 -1.89 -16.16
CA ALA A 149 -12.22 -0.59 -16.66
C ALA A 149 -12.91 0.24 -15.56
N GLY A 150 -13.91 -0.33 -14.87
CA GLY A 150 -14.60 0.38 -13.79
C GLY A 150 -13.71 0.67 -12.59
N HIS A 151 -12.67 -0.13 -12.36
CA HIS A 151 -11.70 0.14 -11.31
C HIS A 151 -10.80 1.34 -11.62
N LEU A 152 -10.37 1.49 -12.88
CA LEU A 152 -9.55 2.64 -13.26
C LEU A 152 -10.34 3.94 -13.09
N ASP A 153 -11.60 3.98 -13.52
CA ASP A 153 -12.49 5.14 -13.31
C ASP A 153 -12.67 5.46 -11.82
N GLU A 154 -12.87 4.43 -10.98
CA GLU A 154 -12.97 4.62 -9.52
C GLU A 154 -11.66 5.15 -8.95
N LEU A 155 -10.52 4.62 -9.40
CA LEU A 155 -9.20 5.03 -8.93
C LEU A 155 -8.85 6.47 -9.37
N GLU A 156 -9.22 6.87 -10.58
CA GLU A 156 -9.11 8.25 -11.07
C GLU A 156 -9.94 9.21 -10.21
N ALA A 157 -11.20 8.86 -9.94
CA ALA A 157 -12.06 9.65 -9.06
C ALA A 157 -11.48 9.78 -7.65
N VAL A 158 -10.89 8.70 -7.11
CA VAL A 158 -10.21 8.72 -5.81
C VAL A 158 -8.95 9.58 -5.85
N ALA A 159 -8.07 9.43 -6.83
CA ALA A 159 -6.87 10.25 -6.93
C ALA A 159 -7.21 11.74 -6.99
N MET A 160 -8.26 12.11 -7.74
CA MET A 160 -8.80 13.46 -7.77
C MET A 160 -9.35 13.90 -6.40
N HIS A 161 -10.11 13.05 -5.70
CA HIS A 161 -10.65 13.35 -4.38
C HIS A 161 -9.56 13.64 -3.34
N TYR A 162 -8.47 12.86 -3.36
CA TYR A 162 -7.33 13.05 -2.45
C TYR A 162 -6.32 14.10 -2.97
N ALA A 163 -6.55 14.68 -4.15
CA ALA A 163 -5.66 15.65 -4.81
C ALA A 163 -4.22 15.14 -4.95
N VAL A 164 -4.06 13.90 -5.39
CA VAL A 164 -2.74 13.29 -5.64
C VAL A 164 -2.61 12.82 -7.08
N PRO A 165 -1.38 12.77 -7.63
CA PRO A 165 -1.14 12.15 -8.92
C PRO A 165 -1.58 10.68 -8.95
N LEU A 166 -2.07 10.27 -10.13
CA LEU A 166 -2.30 8.88 -10.49
C LEU A 166 -1.42 8.55 -11.70
N ALA A 167 -0.62 7.49 -11.59
CA ALA A 167 0.28 7.07 -12.65
C ALA A 167 0.49 5.54 -12.62
N SER A 168 0.98 4.94 -13.70
CA SER A 168 1.61 3.63 -13.58
C SER A 168 2.93 3.76 -12.82
N LEU A 169 3.34 2.74 -12.06
CA LEU A 169 4.67 2.58 -11.47
C LEU A 169 5.75 2.78 -12.53
N ARG A 170 5.60 2.19 -13.73
CA ARG A 170 6.56 2.37 -14.81
C ARG A 170 6.61 3.82 -15.28
N GLY A 171 5.46 4.44 -15.53
CA GLY A 171 5.39 5.84 -15.94
C GLY A 171 5.95 6.78 -14.89
N ALA A 172 5.66 6.55 -13.61
CA ALA A 172 6.19 7.34 -12.50
C ALA A 172 7.72 7.24 -12.36
N ALA A 173 8.30 6.07 -12.65
CA ALA A 173 9.75 5.88 -12.68
C ALA A 173 10.37 6.55 -13.92
N ASP A 174 9.85 6.27 -15.11
CA ASP A 174 10.42 6.74 -16.38
C ASP A 174 10.31 8.27 -16.54
N LEU A 175 9.24 8.88 -16.03
CA LEU A 175 9.04 10.34 -16.06
C LEU A 175 9.70 11.09 -14.91
N GLY A 176 10.39 10.40 -13.99
CA GLY A 176 11.09 11.03 -12.86
C GLY A 176 10.21 11.49 -11.70
N LEU A 177 8.89 11.25 -11.74
CA LEU A 177 7.94 11.61 -10.67
C LEU A 177 8.38 11.06 -9.30
N LEU A 178 8.85 9.81 -9.25
CA LEU A 178 9.31 9.22 -7.98
C LEU A 178 10.53 9.96 -7.41
N SER A 179 11.44 10.42 -8.28
CA SER A 179 12.61 11.19 -7.88
C SER A 179 12.20 12.57 -7.33
N GLU A 180 11.27 13.26 -8.01
CA GLU A 180 10.69 14.53 -7.55
C GLU A 180 10.01 14.41 -6.18
N LEU A 181 9.36 13.26 -5.91
CA LEU A 181 8.75 12.96 -4.63
C LEU A 181 9.77 12.59 -3.54
N GLY A 182 11.06 12.44 -3.86
CA GLY A 182 12.13 12.12 -2.91
C GLY A 182 12.34 10.61 -2.67
N VAL A 183 11.85 9.75 -3.57
CA VAL A 183 12.05 8.30 -3.48
C VAL A 183 13.53 7.97 -3.81
N PRO A 184 14.23 7.18 -2.98
CA PRO A 184 15.60 6.77 -3.28
C PRO A 184 15.72 5.98 -4.59
N GLN A 185 16.80 6.22 -5.36
CA GLN A 185 17.01 5.61 -6.69
C GLN A 185 16.85 4.07 -6.68
N ALA A 186 17.39 3.38 -5.68
CA ALA A 186 17.27 1.92 -5.59
C ALA A 186 15.81 1.42 -5.52
N GLN A 187 14.90 2.21 -4.92
CA GLN A 187 13.46 1.90 -4.90
C GLN A 187 12.77 2.25 -6.21
N ILE A 188 13.24 3.28 -6.92
CA ILE A 188 12.78 3.63 -8.27
C ILE A 188 13.10 2.49 -9.24
N ASP A 189 14.34 1.99 -9.20
CA ASP A 189 14.79 0.85 -10.03
C ASP A 189 13.97 -0.41 -9.73
N GLU A 190 13.64 -0.66 -8.45
CA GLU A 190 12.77 -1.75 -8.03
C GLU A 190 11.34 -1.58 -8.57
N ALA A 191 10.77 -0.38 -8.50
CA ALA A 191 9.44 -0.09 -9.04
C ALA A 191 9.37 -0.33 -10.55
N ALA A 192 10.37 0.13 -11.31
CA ALA A 192 10.44 -0.06 -12.75
C ALA A 192 10.54 -1.55 -13.15
N ARG A 193 11.33 -2.33 -12.40
CA ARG A 193 11.43 -3.78 -12.60
C ARG A 193 10.09 -4.49 -12.33
N LEU A 194 9.46 -4.21 -11.19
CA LEU A 194 8.17 -4.81 -10.83
C LEU A 194 7.06 -4.49 -11.86
N ALA A 195 7.05 -3.28 -12.40
CA ALA A 195 6.08 -2.89 -13.42
C ALA A 195 6.31 -3.63 -14.75
N THR A 196 7.56 -3.94 -15.07
CA THR A 196 7.91 -4.71 -16.28
C THR A 196 7.52 -6.18 -16.13
N GLU A 197 7.73 -6.77 -14.95
CA GLU A 197 7.32 -8.16 -14.65
C GLU A 197 5.80 -8.36 -14.60
N ALA A 198 5.04 -7.27 -14.40
CA ALA A 198 3.58 -7.31 -14.33
C ALA A 198 2.90 -7.13 -15.69
N ALA A 199 3.62 -6.67 -16.73
CA ALA A 199 3.04 -6.46 -18.05
C ALA A 199 2.71 -7.82 -18.69
N PRO A 200 1.47 -8.07 -19.15
CA PRO A 200 1.16 -9.29 -19.88
C PRO A 200 2.01 -9.34 -21.16
N GLU A 201 2.61 -10.51 -21.44
CA GLU A 201 3.20 -10.78 -22.75
C GLU A 201 2.07 -10.69 -23.78
N GLY A 202 2.06 -9.60 -24.56
CA GLY A 202 1.05 -9.32 -25.59
C GLY A 202 1.16 -10.22 -26.80
#